data_AF-A0A6G9IAI5-F1
#
_entry.id   AF-A0A6G9IAI5-F1
#
_cell.length_a   1.000
_cell.length_b   1.000
_cell.length_c   1.000
_cell.angle_alpha   90.00
_cell.angle_beta   90.00
_cell.angle_gamma   90.00
#
_symmetry.space_group_name_H-M   'P 1'
#
loop_
_entity.id
_entity.type
_entity.pdbx_description
1 polymer ?
#
loop_
_entity_poly.entity_id
_entity_poly.type
_entity_poly.pdbx_seq_one_letter_code
_entity_poly.pdbx_strand_id
1 'polypeptide(L)'
;MFTSLINLIYQLLRSFWLYFLAQVLMTMPFWQSGFTKLFNFDDAVAEMVGDGLTPGAFFAGITIFTQLAATALILFGRRLAWLGAGALGVFTILTIFLVHHFWSYTGAEYEIHLEVFYSHLNIIGGLILSAMAAEFRYGKRRSLAE
;
A
#
# COMPACT_ATOMS: atom_id res chain seq x y z
N MET A 1 3.14 -38.57 -9.71
CA MET A 1 2.04 -37.66 -9.31
C MET A 1 2.51 -36.61 -8.31
N PHE A 2 3.15 -36.99 -7.18
CA PHE A 2 3.63 -36.04 -6.14
C PHE A 2 4.64 -35.00 -6.66
N THR A 3 5.63 -35.42 -7.45
CA THR A 3 6.63 -34.53 -8.06
C THR A 3 6.02 -33.52 -9.04
N SER A 4 4.96 -33.93 -9.76
CA SER A 4 4.26 -33.07 -10.73
C SER A 4 3.53 -31.91 -10.03
N LEU A 5 2.92 -32.17 -8.88
CA LEU A 5 2.24 -31.15 -8.07
C LEU A 5 3.23 -30.13 -7.50
N ILE A 6 4.36 -30.60 -6.95
CA ILE A 6 5.41 -29.73 -6.41
C ILE A 6 5.97 -28.81 -7.51
N ASN A 7 6.22 -29.36 -8.70
CA ASN A 7 6.69 -28.58 -9.84
C ASN A 7 5.68 -27.51 -10.27
N LEU A 8 4.38 -27.81 -10.25
CA LEU A 8 3.33 -26.82 -10.54
C LEU A 8 3.34 -25.68 -9.52
N ILE A 9 3.46 -25.98 -8.23
CA ILE A 9 3.52 -24.96 -7.17
C ILE A 9 4.72 -24.03 -7.39
N TYR A 10 5.91 -24.56 -7.67
CA TYR A 10 7.08 -23.74 -7.96
C TYR A 10 6.92 -22.86 -9.20
N GLN A 11 6.27 -23.37 -10.25
CA GLN A 11 5.98 -22.58 -11.45
C GLN A 11 5.01 -21.42 -11.13
N LEU A 12 3.96 -21.68 -10.35
CA LEU A 12 3.02 -20.66 -9.92
C LEU A 12 3.69 -19.58 -9.05
N LEU A 13 4.47 -19.98 -8.04
CA LEU A 13 5.19 -19.06 -7.15
C LEU A 13 6.21 -18.17 -7.90
N ARG A 14 6.78 -18.66 -9.00
CA ARG A 14 7.71 -17.88 -9.85
C ARG A 14 7.02 -17.13 -10.97
N SER A 15 5.72 -17.34 -11.16
CA SER A 15 4.99 -16.75 -12.28
C SER A 15 4.93 -15.23 -12.17
N PHE A 16 4.91 -14.57 -13.32
CA PHE A 16 4.67 -13.13 -13.39
C PHE A 16 3.24 -12.78 -12.94
N TRP A 17 2.27 -13.58 -13.38
CA TRP A 17 0.86 -13.32 -13.14
C TRP A 17 0.49 -13.41 -11.66
N LEU A 18 0.99 -14.40 -10.91
CA LEU A 18 0.71 -14.49 -9.48
C LEU A 18 1.35 -13.34 -8.70
N TYR A 19 2.59 -12.96 -9.07
CA TYR A 19 3.24 -11.78 -8.49
C TYR A 19 2.41 -10.52 -8.76
N PHE A 20 2.01 -10.29 -10.01
CA PHE A 20 1.23 -9.11 -10.38
C PHE A 20 -0.13 -9.07 -9.68
N LEU A 21 -0.83 -10.21 -9.62
CA LEU A 21 -2.11 -10.34 -8.91
C LEU A 21 -1.95 -10.03 -7.42
N ALA A 22 -0.92 -10.56 -6.75
CA ALA A 22 -0.66 -10.27 -5.35
C ALA A 22 -0.44 -8.77 -5.11
N GLN A 23 0.27 -8.09 -6.01
CA GLN A 23 0.49 -6.64 -5.93
C GLN A 23 -0.82 -5.86 -6.11
N VAL A 24 -1.66 -6.24 -7.08
CA VAL A 24 -2.97 -5.63 -7.31
C VAL A 24 -3.86 -5.77 -6.07
N LEU A 25 -3.97 -6.98 -5.52
CA LEU A 25 -4.80 -7.25 -4.35
C LEU A 25 -4.31 -6.49 -3.11
N MET A 26 -3.00 -6.52 -2.86
CA MET A 26 -2.39 -5.80 -1.74
C MET A 26 -2.60 -4.28 -1.84
N THR A 27 -2.50 -3.72 -3.04
CA THR A 27 -2.65 -2.27 -3.23
C THR A 27 -4.10 -1.82 -3.39
N MET A 28 -5.05 -2.74 -3.52
CA MET A 28 -6.46 -2.47 -3.85
C MET A 28 -7.11 -1.33 -3.04
N PRO A 29 -6.92 -1.24 -1.70
CA PRO A 29 -7.50 -0.15 -0.91
C PRO A 29 -7.05 1.25 -1.36
N PHE A 30 -5.81 1.39 -1.86
CA PHE A 30 -5.25 2.68 -2.27
C PHE A 30 -5.83 3.19 -3.58
N TRP A 31 -6.02 2.33 -4.59
CA TRP A 31 -6.68 2.74 -5.83
C TRP A 31 -8.14 3.09 -5.57
N GLN A 32 -8.83 2.26 -4.78
CA GLN A 32 -10.23 2.51 -4.44
C GLN A 32 -10.37 3.87 -3.76
N SER A 33 -9.58 4.12 -2.71
CA SER A 33 -9.59 5.41 -1.99
C SER A 33 -9.19 6.58 -2.90
N GLY A 34 -8.11 6.42 -3.67
CA GLY A 34 -7.59 7.46 -4.55
C GLY A 34 -8.54 7.84 -5.67
N PHE A 35 -9.19 6.87 -6.32
CA PHE A 35 -10.18 7.15 -7.37
C PHE A 35 -11.46 7.75 -6.78
N THR A 36 -11.95 7.25 -5.65
CA THR A 36 -13.13 7.84 -5.00
C THR A 36 -12.87 9.31 -4.65
N LYS A 37 -11.72 9.62 -4.06
CA LYS A 37 -11.31 11.00 -3.72
C LYS A 37 -11.06 11.86 -4.95
N LEU A 38 -10.53 11.28 -6.03
CA LEU A 38 -10.31 12.01 -7.29
C LEU A 38 -11.63 12.41 -7.96
N PHE A 39 -12.63 11.52 -7.99
CA PHE A 39 -13.92 11.80 -8.61
C PHE A 39 -14.84 12.63 -7.71
N ASN A 40 -14.69 12.54 -6.39
CA ASN A 40 -15.45 13.31 -5.40
C ASN A 40 -14.51 14.22 -4.61
N PHE A 41 -13.87 15.17 -5.30
CA PHE A 41 -12.80 15.96 -4.69
C PHE A 41 -13.29 16.84 -3.54
N ASP A 42 -14.48 17.43 -3.65
CA ASP A 42 -15.04 18.28 -2.58
C ASP A 42 -15.28 17.49 -1.29
N ASP A 43 -15.77 16.24 -1.41
CA ASP A 43 -15.93 15.33 -0.27
C ASP A 43 -14.56 14.96 0.32
N ALA A 44 -13.55 14.75 -0.53
CA ALA A 44 -12.19 14.50 -0.07
C ALA A 44 -11.62 15.71 0.69
N VAL A 45 -11.89 16.94 0.25
CA VAL A 45 -11.50 18.15 0.99
C VAL A 45 -12.20 18.22 2.33
N ALA A 46 -13.49 17.92 2.39
CA ALA A 46 -14.26 17.91 3.62
C ALA A 46 -13.75 16.84 4.62
N GLU A 47 -13.40 15.65 4.13
CA GLU A 47 -12.78 14.58 4.92
C GLU A 47 -11.48 15.07 5.58
N MET A 48 -10.57 15.67 4.79
CA MET A 48 -9.31 16.19 5.33
C MET A 48 -9.53 17.26 6.40
N VAL A 49 -10.49 18.17 6.20
CA VAL A 49 -10.82 19.19 7.19
C VAL A 49 -11.41 18.56 8.46
N GLY A 50 -12.26 17.54 8.31
CA GLY A 50 -12.81 16.76 9.41
C GLY A 50 -11.74 16.07 10.26
N ASP A 51 -10.68 15.60 9.60
CA ASP A 51 -9.49 15.00 10.23
C ASP A 51 -8.50 16.05 10.79
N GLY A 52 -8.85 17.34 10.76
CA GLY A 52 -8.01 18.44 11.27
C GLY A 52 -6.88 18.88 10.33
N LEU A 53 -6.85 18.39 9.09
CA LEU A 53 -5.84 18.70 8.09
C LEU A 53 -6.24 19.93 7.26
N THR A 54 -5.67 21.09 7.59
CA THR A 54 -5.91 22.36 6.90
C THR A 54 -4.63 22.93 6.29
N PRO A 55 -4.63 23.38 5.02
CA PRO A 55 -5.77 23.48 4.09
C PRO A 55 -6.19 22.14 3.46
N GLY A 56 -7.49 21.80 3.51
CA GLY A 56 -7.99 20.47 3.11
C GLY A 56 -7.70 20.10 1.65
N ALA A 57 -7.81 21.06 0.72
CA ALA A 57 -7.50 20.82 -0.70
C ALA A 57 -6.06 20.38 -0.95
N PHE A 58 -5.11 20.91 -0.16
CA PHE A 58 -3.71 20.51 -0.26
C PHE A 58 -3.53 19.05 0.21
N PHE A 59 -4.08 18.71 1.39
CA PHE A 59 -3.99 17.36 1.95
C PHE A 59 -4.73 16.31 1.10
N ALA A 60 -5.88 16.67 0.52
CA ALA A 60 -6.62 15.81 -0.38
C ALA A 60 -5.81 15.54 -1.66
N GLY A 61 -5.22 16.60 -2.25
CA GLY A 61 -4.37 16.50 -3.42
C GLY A 61 -3.14 15.60 -3.21
N ILE A 62 -2.39 15.79 -2.13
CA ILE A 62 -1.22 14.93 -1.84
C ILE A 62 -1.63 13.50 -1.52
N THR A 63 -2.79 13.29 -0.89
CA THR A 63 -3.32 11.95 -0.58
C THR A 63 -3.65 11.20 -1.86
N ILE A 64 -4.44 11.81 -2.76
CA ILE A 64 -4.78 11.23 -4.07
C ILE A 64 -3.52 10.93 -4.87
N PHE A 65 -2.60 11.90 -4.94
CA PHE A 65 -1.35 11.73 -5.68
C PHE A 65 -0.53 10.57 -5.11
N THR A 66 -0.34 10.52 -3.80
CA THR A 66 0.43 9.45 -3.14
C THR A 66 -0.22 8.10 -3.38
N GLN A 67 -1.54 7.98 -3.16
CA GLN A 67 -2.27 6.73 -3.33
C GLN A 67 -2.22 6.22 -4.76
N LEU A 68 -2.40 7.06 -5.79
CA LEU A 68 -2.43 6.61 -7.18
C LEU A 68 -1.03 6.45 -7.78
N ALA A 69 -0.13 7.40 -7.57
CA ALA A 69 1.20 7.38 -8.18
C ALA A 69 2.07 6.28 -7.57
N ALA A 70 2.08 6.13 -6.24
CA ALA A 70 2.88 5.10 -5.58
C ALA A 70 2.41 3.70 -5.94
N THR A 71 1.10 3.53 -6.05
CA THR A 71 0.47 2.29 -6.45
C THR A 71 0.75 1.92 -7.92
N ALA A 72 0.69 2.89 -8.83
CA ALA A 72 1.15 2.69 -10.21
C ALA A 72 2.65 2.32 -10.26
N LEU A 73 3.47 2.92 -9.39
CA LEU A 73 4.90 2.61 -9.30
C LEU A 73 5.15 1.18 -8.79
N ILE A 74 4.34 0.67 -7.87
CA ILE A 74 4.40 -0.73 -7.42
C ILE A 74 4.08 -1.70 -8.57
N LEU A 75 3.00 -1.46 -9.32
CA LEU A 75 2.60 -2.39 -10.39
C LEU A 75 3.51 -2.34 -11.62
N PHE A 76 3.91 -1.13 -12.04
CA PHE A 76 4.52 -0.91 -13.34
C PHE A 76 5.95 -0.39 -13.26
N GLY A 77 6.39 0.11 -12.09
CA GLY A 77 7.70 0.74 -11.91
C GLY A 77 8.88 -0.22 -11.85
N ARG A 78 8.65 -1.54 -11.79
CA ARG A 78 9.69 -2.59 -11.75
C ARG A 78 10.71 -2.34 -10.63
N ARG A 79 11.90 -1.85 -10.95
CA ARG A 79 12.96 -1.50 -9.98
C ARG A 79 12.58 -0.31 -9.10
N LEU A 80 11.65 0.52 -9.54
CA LEU A 80 11.17 1.66 -8.76
C LEU A 80 10.01 1.29 -7.83
N ALA A 81 9.55 0.03 -7.83
CA ALA A 81 8.45 -0.41 -6.98
C ALA A 81 8.73 -0.17 -5.48
N TRP A 82 10.00 -0.19 -5.05
CA TRP A 82 10.37 0.13 -3.67
C TRP A 82 10.04 1.57 -3.28
N LEU A 83 10.12 2.53 -4.20
CA LEU A 83 9.72 3.92 -3.93
C LEU A 83 8.21 4.01 -3.69
N GLY A 84 7.42 3.29 -4.49
CA GLY A 84 5.97 3.24 -4.34
C GLY A 84 5.57 2.56 -3.03
N ALA A 85 6.17 1.41 -2.75
CA ALA A 85 5.97 0.69 -1.49
C ALA A 85 6.38 1.52 -0.27
N GLY A 86 7.51 2.23 -0.34
CA GLY A 86 7.98 3.12 0.71
C GLY A 86 7.03 4.30 0.94
N ALA A 87 6.58 4.95 -0.14
CA ALA A 87 5.64 6.07 -0.06
C ALA A 87 4.30 5.65 0.57
N LEU A 88 3.71 4.52 0.13
CA LEU A 88 2.48 3.99 0.74
C LEU A 88 2.71 3.51 2.17
N GLY A 89 3.88 2.96 2.48
CA GLY A 89 4.23 2.54 3.83
C GLY A 89 4.24 3.71 4.80
N VAL A 90 4.94 4.80 4.43
CA VAL A 90 4.97 6.05 5.21
C VAL A 90 3.56 6.64 5.32
N PHE A 91 2.82 6.72 4.20
CA PHE A 91 1.44 7.19 4.21
C PHE A 91 0.56 6.39 5.19
N THR A 92 0.64 5.06 5.14
CA THR A 92 -0.15 4.17 6.00
C THR A 92 0.21 4.36 7.48
N ILE A 93 1.50 4.52 7.81
CA ILE A 93 1.95 4.83 9.17
C ILE A 93 1.38 6.18 9.62
N LEU A 94 1.44 7.22 8.78
CA LEU A 94 0.89 8.53 9.13
C LEU A 94 -0.62 8.46 9.38
N THR A 95 -1.39 7.70 8.59
CA THR A 95 -2.84 7.54 8.83
C THR A 95 -3.16 6.89 10.17
N ILE A 96 -2.32 5.98 10.68
CA ILE A 96 -2.47 5.42 12.02
C ILE A 96 -2.40 6.54 13.07
N PHE A 97 -1.39 7.40 12.99
CA PHE A 97 -1.17 8.43 14.01
C PHE A 97 -2.13 9.61 13.90
N LEU A 98 -2.54 9.97 12.67
CA LEU A 98 -3.37 11.14 12.42
C LEU A 98 -4.87 10.81 12.55
N VAL A 99 -5.31 9.70 11.97
CA VAL A 99 -6.73 9.39 11.80
C VAL A 99 -7.18 8.22 12.68
N HIS A 100 -6.38 7.16 12.76
CA HIS A 100 -6.77 5.92 13.45
C HIS A 100 -6.01 5.68 14.76
N HIS A 101 -5.90 6.74 15.56
CA HIS A 101 -5.19 6.72 16.83
C HIS A 101 -6.06 6.09 17.93
N PHE A 102 -6.23 4.76 17.83
CA PHE A 102 -7.13 3.95 18.67
C PHE A 102 -6.94 4.17 20.18
N TRP A 103 -5.74 4.54 20.62
CA TRP A 103 -5.41 4.82 22.02
C TRP A 103 -6.15 6.04 22.62
N SER A 104 -6.78 6.88 21.79
CA SER A 104 -7.60 8.00 22.26
C SER A 104 -9.08 7.67 22.37
N TYR A 105 -9.50 6.48 21.93
CA TYR A 105 -10.90 6.06 21.91
C TYR A 105 -11.18 5.01 22.99
N THR A 106 -12.46 4.85 23.36
CA THR A 106 -12.93 3.80 24.29
C THR A 106 -14.23 3.17 23.78
N GLY A 107 -14.60 2.00 24.30
CA GLY A 107 -15.83 1.30 23.89
C GLY A 107 -15.78 0.84 22.43
N ALA A 108 -16.91 0.97 21.71
CA ALA A 108 -17.02 0.48 20.34
C ALA A 108 -16.04 1.17 19.36
N GLU A 109 -15.78 2.46 19.53
CA GLU A 109 -14.84 3.20 18.67
C GLU A 109 -13.41 2.68 18.83
N TYR A 110 -13.01 2.31 20.05
CA TYR A 110 -11.69 1.69 20.28
C TYR A 110 -11.52 0.42 19.45
N GLU A 111 -12.53 -0.45 19.43
CA GLU A 111 -12.47 -1.73 18.69
C GLU A 111 -12.35 -1.49 17.18
N ILE A 112 -13.17 -0.59 16.63
CA ILE A 112 -13.13 -0.23 15.20
C ILE A 112 -11.74 0.32 14.82
N HIS A 113 -11.21 1.27 15.58
CA HIS A 113 -9.92 1.88 15.28
C HIS A 113 -8.75 0.90 15.49
N LEU A 114 -8.86 -0.04 16.44
CA LEU A 114 -7.87 -1.09 16.67
C LEU A 114 -7.84 -2.09 15.50
N GLU A 115 -8.99 -2.48 14.95
CA GLU A 115 -9.06 -3.34 13.76
C GLU A 115 -8.42 -2.67 12.53
N VAL A 116 -8.65 -1.37 12.34
CA VAL A 116 -8.00 -0.59 11.28
C VAL A 116 -6.49 -0.53 11.50
N PHE A 117 -6.02 -0.33 12.73
CA PHE A 117 -4.60 -0.35 13.07
C PHE A 117 -3.93 -1.68 12.66
N TYR A 118 -4.51 -2.83 13.02
CA TYR A 118 -3.96 -4.13 12.63
C TYR A 118 -4.00 -4.35 11.12
N SER A 119 -5.07 -3.89 10.46
CA SER A 119 -5.18 -3.94 9.00
C SER A 119 -4.06 -3.12 8.33
N HIS A 120 -3.74 -1.94 8.85
CA HIS A 120 -2.64 -1.11 8.38
C HIS A 120 -1.27 -1.77 8.61
N LEU A 121 -1.03 -2.43 9.75
CA LEU A 121 0.20 -3.19 9.97
C LEU A 121 0.37 -4.33 8.96
N ASN A 122 -0.71 -5.06 8.64
CA ASN A 122 -0.70 -6.10 7.62
C ASN A 122 -0.35 -5.54 6.23
N ILE A 123 -0.91 -4.39 5.87
CA ILE A 123 -0.60 -3.69 4.62
C ILE A 123 0.88 -3.25 4.59
N ILE A 124 1.40 -2.68 5.67
CA ILE A 124 2.82 -2.29 5.76
C ILE A 124 3.73 -3.51 5.56
N GLY A 125 3.44 -4.64 6.22
CA GLY A 125 4.16 -5.89 6.01
C GLY A 125 4.12 -6.35 4.55
N GLY A 126 2.95 -6.28 3.92
CA GLY A 126 2.78 -6.57 2.48
C GLY A 126 3.63 -5.66 1.59
N LEU A 127 3.64 -4.35 1.85
CA LEU A 127 4.41 -3.37 1.09
C LEU A 127 5.93 -3.62 1.22
N ILE A 128 6.40 -3.97 2.41
CA ILE A 128 7.80 -4.37 2.63
C ILE A 128 8.13 -5.60 1.78
N LEU A 129 7.30 -6.65 1.85
CA LEU A 129 7.49 -7.87 1.05
C LEU A 129 7.42 -7.57 -0.46
N SER A 130 6.56 -6.65 -0.88
CA SER A 130 6.43 -6.20 -2.26
C SER A 130 7.73 -5.55 -2.75
N ALA A 131 8.31 -4.64 -1.97
CA ALA A 131 9.58 -3.99 -2.28
C ALA A 131 10.72 -5.03 -2.40
N MET A 132 10.81 -5.95 -1.44
CA MET A 132 11.79 -7.04 -1.47
C MET A 132 11.62 -7.93 -2.70
N ALA A 133 10.39 -8.35 -2.99
CA ALA A 133 10.09 -9.20 -4.14
C ALA A 133 10.41 -8.51 -5.47
N ALA A 134 10.14 -7.21 -5.59
CA ALA A 134 10.51 -6.41 -6.75
C ALA A 134 12.03 -6.34 -6.93
N GLU A 135 12.80 -6.15 -5.84
CA GLU A 135 14.26 -6.14 -5.89
C GLU A 135 14.83 -7.51 -6.31
N PHE A 136 14.33 -8.60 -5.74
CA PHE A 136 14.75 -9.95 -6.17
C PHE A 136 14.41 -10.25 -7.64
N ARG A 137 13.28 -9.71 -8.13
CA ARG A 137 12.80 -9.97 -9.50
C ARG A 137 13.46 -9.08 -10.55
N TYR A 138 13.76 -7.82 -10.21
CA TYR A 138 14.20 -6.80 -11.18
C TYR A 138 15.54 -6.17 -10.85
N GLY A 139 16.07 -6.32 -9.63
CA GLY A 139 17.33 -5.73 -9.19
C GLY A 139 18.51 -6.09 -10.10
N LYS A 140 19.50 -5.19 -10.19
CA LYS A 140 20.77 -5.55 -10.83
C LYS A 140 21.48 -6.55 -9.92
N ARG A 141 22.09 -7.61 -10.47
CA ARG A 141 23.15 -8.30 -9.73
C ARG A 141 24.21 -7.25 -9.43
N ARG A 142 24.32 -6.79 -8.19
CA ARG A 142 25.49 -6.04 -7.73
C ARG A 142 26.68 -7.00 -7.90
N SER A 143 27.59 -6.70 -8.82
CA SER A 143 28.90 -7.35 -8.79
C SER A 143 29.55 -6.92 -7.48
N LEU A 144 29.75 -7.88 -6.57
CA LEU A 144 30.47 -7.68 -5.32
C LEU A 144 31.97 -7.52 -5.60
N ALA A 145 32.32 -6.51 -6.40
CA ALA A 145 33.67 -6.18 -6.79
C ALA A 145 33.82 -4.65 -6.78
N GLU A 146 33.80 -4.10 -5.57
CA GLU A 146 34.47 -2.84 -5.20
C GLU A 146 35.16 -3.08 -3.84
#